data_AF-A0A7S0NLX7-F1
#
_entry.id   AF-A0A7S0NLX7-F1
#
_cell.length_a   1.000
_cell.length_b   1.000
_cell.length_c   1.000
_cell.angle_alpha   90.00
_cell.angle_beta   90.00
_cell.angle_gamma   90.00
#
_symmetry.space_group_name_H-M   'P 1'
#
loop_
_entity.id
_entity.type
_entity.pdbx_description
1 polymer ?
#
loop_
_entity_poly.entity_id
_entity_poly.type
_entity_poly.pdbx_seq_one_letter_code
_entity_poly.pdbx_strand_id
1 'polypeptide(L)'
;RISGSGVTASMMTAVAMPAAGGLTRGGRTSGKVSGRRLGKGNHAVKHRRLRHVRASASNPEEFIVGCGTGDVTGPIDGVGMMGYAKIGQVTRGMWQRQWARAFLVSSSSDSLDPSETVAVVVVDACMCFPNLKTAALRALAKTRGIDHPLTEANTCVCATHTHAAPGGFAPFGLYNVTTGGAVSVAFDAAVEGVAEALDAALDDATDAIGRRSRCALSLTRATLAGAAVNRSMHAYRRNPASERAEVDSLGSGMEGVDETLTVLRMGDGHGGADGGAEGAHGGADGG
;
A
#
# COMPACT_ATOMS: atom_id res chain seq x y z
N ARG A 1 14.59 26.33 -21.32
CA ARG A 1 13.58 25.26 -21.48
C ARG A 1 13.70 24.35 -20.28
N ILE A 2 12.82 24.51 -19.29
CA ILE A 2 12.79 23.68 -18.08
C ILE A 2 11.63 22.70 -18.29
N SER A 3 11.96 21.42 -18.50
CA SER A 3 11.00 20.33 -18.61
C SER A 3 10.44 20.04 -17.21
N GLY A 4 9.17 20.38 -16.99
CA GLY A 4 8.46 20.04 -15.76
C GLY A 4 8.17 18.55 -15.73
N SER A 5 8.78 17.85 -14.77
CA SER A 5 8.40 16.49 -14.40
C SER A 5 7.00 16.52 -13.78
N GLY A 6 6.00 16.04 -14.51
CA GLY A 6 4.68 15.77 -13.96
C GLY A 6 4.77 14.67 -12.90
N VAL A 7 4.46 15.01 -11.65
CA VAL A 7 4.35 14.02 -10.57
C VAL A 7 2.98 13.37 -10.69
N THR A 8 2.91 12.19 -11.29
CA THR A 8 1.75 11.31 -11.23
C THR A 8 1.82 10.50 -9.94
N ALA A 9 0.89 10.74 -9.01
CA ALA A 9 0.73 9.88 -7.84
C ALA A 9 -0.09 8.65 -8.26
N SER A 10 0.61 7.58 -8.67
CA SER A 10 -0.02 6.28 -8.91
C SER A 10 -0.07 5.52 -7.58
N MET A 11 -1.28 5.26 -7.06
CA MET A 11 -1.45 4.33 -5.93
C MET A 11 -1.30 2.90 -6.46
N MET A 12 -0.17 2.27 -6.19
CA MET A 12 -0.01 0.83 -6.31
C MET A 12 -0.57 0.17 -5.06
N THR A 13 -1.68 -0.55 -5.19
CA THR A 13 -2.16 -1.46 -4.14
C THR A 13 -1.75 -2.87 -4.54
N ALA A 14 -0.71 -3.40 -3.89
CA ALA A 14 -0.40 -4.82 -3.94
C ALA A 14 -1.26 -5.54 -2.90
N VAL A 15 -2.11 -6.47 -3.37
CA VAL A 15 -2.94 -7.32 -2.49
C VAL A 15 -2.38 -8.73 -2.58
N ALA A 16 -1.71 -9.18 -1.52
CA ALA A 16 -1.44 -10.60 -1.29
C ALA A 16 -2.59 -11.15 -0.42
N MET A 17 -3.29 -12.18 -0.91
CA MET A 17 -4.29 -12.90 -0.12
C MET A 17 -3.63 -14.17 0.45
N PRO A 18 -3.47 -14.30 1.78
CA PRO A 18 -3.03 -15.55 2.37
C PRO A 18 -4.13 -16.60 2.23
N ALA A 19 -3.73 -17.83 1.90
CA ALA A 19 -4.60 -18.99 1.94
C ALA A 19 -5.15 -19.20 3.37
N ALA A 20 -6.43 -19.57 3.43
CA ALA A 20 -7.26 -19.57 4.63
C ALA A 20 -6.71 -20.43 5.78
N GLY A 21 -6.65 -19.83 6.98
CA GLY A 21 -6.52 -20.52 8.26
C GLY A 21 -7.49 -19.89 9.26
N GLY A 22 -8.67 -20.50 9.43
CA GLY A 22 -9.73 -19.98 10.28
C GLY A 22 -9.46 -20.16 11.77
N LEU A 23 -9.88 -19.18 12.57
CA LEU A 23 -10.25 -19.38 13.98
C LEU A 23 -11.28 -18.32 14.38
N THR A 24 -12.43 -18.79 14.86
CA THR A 24 -13.58 -17.98 15.30
C THR A 24 -13.56 -17.82 16.82
N ARG A 25 -13.85 -16.61 17.29
CA ARG A 25 -14.55 -16.27 18.55
C ARG A 25 -14.75 -14.75 18.55
N GLY A 26 -15.94 -14.17 18.58
CA GLY A 26 -17.08 -14.49 19.44
C GLY A 26 -17.18 -13.41 20.53
N GLY A 27 -17.55 -12.18 20.16
CA GLY A 27 -17.71 -11.06 21.08
C GLY A 27 -18.73 -10.04 20.57
N ARG A 28 -19.93 -10.03 21.17
CA ARG A 28 -21.03 -9.08 20.89
C ARG A 28 -20.89 -7.90 21.84
N THR A 29 -20.82 -6.67 21.32
CA THR A 29 -21.05 -5.45 22.11
C THR A 29 -22.20 -4.64 21.51
N SER A 30 -23.27 -4.52 22.27
CA SER A 30 -24.45 -3.70 21.96
C SER A 30 -24.19 -2.26 22.42
N GLY A 31 -24.25 -1.30 21.49
CA GLY A 31 -24.21 0.13 21.78
C GLY A 31 -25.23 0.87 20.91
N LYS A 32 -26.24 1.49 21.54
CA LYS A 32 -27.23 2.34 20.86
C LYS A 32 -26.59 3.68 20.51
N VAL A 33 -26.47 3.98 19.22
CA VAL A 33 -26.13 5.33 18.71
C VAL A 33 -27.40 6.01 18.21
N SER A 34 -27.71 7.16 18.81
CA SER A 34 -28.75 8.08 18.38
C SER A 34 -28.27 8.83 17.13
N GLY A 35 -28.70 8.38 15.96
CA GLY A 35 -28.40 8.99 14.66
C GLY A 35 -29.65 9.60 14.02
N ARG A 36 -29.62 10.91 13.80
CA ARG A 36 -30.65 11.70 13.10
C ARG A 36 -30.86 11.14 11.68
N ARG A 37 -32.11 10.79 11.32
CA ARG A 37 -32.48 10.27 10.00
C ARG A 37 -32.06 11.24 8.88
N LEU A 38 -31.07 10.83 8.07
CA LEU A 38 -30.82 11.39 6.74
C LEU A 38 -31.86 10.81 5.77
N GLY A 39 -32.37 11.68 4.88
CA GLY A 39 -33.50 11.40 4.00
C GLY A 39 -33.29 10.22 3.06
N LYS A 40 -34.40 9.60 2.64
CA LYS A 40 -34.46 8.51 1.66
C LYS A 40 -34.03 9.00 0.28
N GLY A 41 -32.72 9.08 0.04
CA GLY A 41 -32.13 9.14 -1.29
C GLY A 41 -31.75 7.73 -1.73
N ASN A 42 -32.43 7.18 -2.73
CA ASN A 42 -31.99 5.96 -3.40
C ASN A 42 -30.70 6.26 -4.19
N HIS A 43 -29.56 6.28 -3.52
CA HIS A 43 -28.26 6.16 -4.17
C HIS A 43 -27.86 4.70 -4.12
N ALA A 44 -28.50 3.90 -4.98
CA ALA A 44 -27.98 2.59 -5.32
C ALA A 44 -26.60 2.83 -5.96
N VAL A 45 -25.54 2.58 -5.19
CA VAL A 45 -24.18 2.44 -5.74
C VAL A 45 -24.27 1.26 -6.69
N LYS A 46 -24.41 1.53 -7.99
CA LYS A 46 -24.30 0.49 -9.01
C LYS A 46 -22.89 -0.06 -8.88
N HIS A 47 -22.75 -1.24 -8.28
CA HIS A 47 -21.52 -2.02 -8.34
C HIS A 47 -21.25 -2.35 -9.80
N ARG A 48 -20.57 -1.44 -10.52
CA ARG A 48 -20.00 -1.75 -11.83
C ARG A 48 -18.90 -2.76 -11.54
N ARG A 49 -19.09 -4.00 -12.01
CA ARG A 49 -18.02 -5.00 -12.05
C ARG A 49 -16.77 -4.31 -12.58
N LEU A 50 -15.68 -4.38 -11.81
CA LEU A 50 -14.38 -3.92 -12.24
C LEU A 50 -14.12 -4.55 -13.62
N ARG A 51 -13.95 -3.73 -14.65
CA ARG A 51 -13.55 -4.25 -15.95
C ARG A 51 -12.09 -4.67 -15.79
N HIS A 52 -11.86 -5.97 -15.67
CA HIS A 52 -10.53 -6.56 -15.77
C HIS A 52 -10.00 -6.26 -17.18
N VAL A 53 -9.09 -5.31 -17.30
CA VAL A 53 -8.19 -5.29 -18.45
C VAL A 53 -6.98 -6.14 -18.04
N ARG A 54 -6.94 -7.38 -18.53
CA ARG A 54 -5.80 -8.28 -18.33
C ARG A 54 -4.66 -7.73 -19.18
N ALA A 55 -3.74 -6.98 -18.58
CA ALA A 55 -2.44 -6.81 -19.19
C ALA A 55 -1.71 -8.13 -18.99
N SER A 56 -1.83 -9.02 -19.98
CA SER A 56 -1.05 -10.24 -20.03
C SER A 56 0.38 -9.86 -20.38
N ALA A 57 1.19 -9.51 -19.38
CA ALA A 57 2.58 -9.90 -19.44
C ALA A 57 2.58 -11.42 -19.30
N SER A 58 2.37 -12.13 -20.40
CA SER A 58 2.68 -13.56 -20.45
C SER A 58 4.19 -13.66 -20.55
N ASN A 59 4.88 -13.36 -19.45
CA ASN A 59 6.15 -14.02 -19.24
C ASN A 59 5.78 -15.35 -18.55
N PRO A 60 6.06 -16.51 -19.15
CA PRO A 60 6.00 -17.79 -18.46
C PRO A 60 7.07 -17.90 -17.35
N GLU A 61 7.80 -16.83 -17.09
CA GLU A 61 8.86 -16.78 -16.10
C GLU A 61 8.28 -16.88 -14.70
N GLU A 62 8.73 -17.95 -14.07
CA GLU A 62 8.50 -18.36 -12.72
C GLU A 62 9.35 -17.46 -11.80
N PHE A 63 8.72 -16.50 -11.12
CA PHE A 63 9.42 -15.59 -10.21
C PHE A 63 9.56 -16.20 -8.81
N ILE A 64 10.61 -15.81 -8.11
CA ILE A 64 10.63 -15.92 -6.65
C ILE A 64 9.95 -14.67 -6.11
N VAL A 65 8.96 -14.87 -5.23
CA VAL A 65 8.25 -13.79 -4.56
C VAL A 65 8.36 -14.02 -3.06
N GLY A 66 8.63 -12.95 -2.33
CA GLY A 66 8.59 -12.92 -0.88
C GLY A 66 7.69 -11.79 -0.40
N CYS A 67 6.86 -12.06 0.59
CA CYS A 67 6.00 -11.08 1.23
C CYS A 67 6.33 -10.97 2.71
N GLY A 68 6.37 -9.75 3.23
CA GLY A 68 6.67 -9.51 4.64
C GLY A 68 5.89 -8.34 5.22
N THR A 69 5.63 -8.40 6.52
CA THR A 69 4.96 -7.33 7.26
C THR A 69 5.70 -7.02 8.54
N GLY A 70 5.85 -5.73 8.85
CA GLY A 70 6.42 -5.25 10.10
C GLY A 70 5.58 -4.11 10.68
N ASP A 71 5.56 -3.99 12.00
CA ASP A 71 4.76 -3.00 12.69
C ASP A 71 5.49 -1.65 12.73
N VAL A 72 4.88 -0.61 12.18
CA VAL A 72 5.44 0.76 12.18
C VAL A 72 4.64 1.71 13.07
N THR A 73 3.83 1.16 13.98
CA THR A 73 3.00 1.95 14.90
C THR A 73 3.88 2.74 15.86
N GLY A 74 3.92 4.05 15.69
CA GLY A 74 4.63 4.96 16.57
C GLY A 74 3.88 5.25 17.88
N PRO A 75 4.27 6.30 18.61
CA PRO A 75 3.65 6.67 19.88
C PRO A 75 2.14 6.94 19.76
N ILE A 76 1.34 6.15 20.49
CA ILE A 76 -0.12 6.22 20.46
C ILE A 76 -0.71 7.35 21.30
N ASP A 77 0.09 8.03 22.12
CA ASP A 77 -0.35 9.16 22.95
C ASP A 77 0.71 10.26 23.00
N GLY A 78 0.27 11.52 23.07
CA GLY A 78 1.14 12.66 23.34
C GLY A 78 1.99 13.17 22.18
N VAL A 79 1.87 12.61 20.97
CA VAL A 79 2.67 13.03 19.80
C VAL A 79 1.81 13.69 18.72
N GLY A 80 2.28 14.81 18.16
CA GLY A 80 1.60 15.48 17.06
C GLY A 80 1.50 14.58 15.82
N MET A 81 0.34 14.57 15.18
CA MET A 81 0.08 13.75 14.00
C MET A 81 0.62 14.43 12.74
N MET A 82 1.21 13.66 11.83
CA MET A 82 1.78 14.17 10.57
C MET A 82 0.70 14.30 9.49
N GLY A 83 0.70 15.42 8.76
CA GLY A 83 -0.13 15.60 7.57
C GLY A 83 -0.92 16.92 7.54
N TYR A 84 -1.84 17.12 8.49
CA TYR A 84 -2.69 18.33 8.50
C TYR A 84 -2.00 19.59 9.03
N ALA A 85 -0.76 19.47 9.53
CA ALA A 85 0.00 20.59 10.11
C ALA A 85 -0.77 21.35 11.20
N LYS A 86 -1.47 20.61 12.08
CA LYS A 86 -2.29 21.16 13.16
C LYS A 86 -1.68 20.83 14.51
N ILE A 87 -1.17 21.84 15.22
CA ILE A 87 -0.53 21.70 16.55
C ILE A 87 -1.42 20.95 17.55
N GLY A 88 -2.73 21.22 17.53
CA GLY A 88 -3.69 20.56 18.43
C GLY A 88 -4.11 19.15 18.03
N GLN A 89 -3.60 18.61 16.91
CA GLN A 89 -3.88 17.24 16.48
C GLN A 89 -2.78 16.31 17.03
N VAL A 90 -3.09 15.69 18.16
CA VAL A 90 -2.16 14.85 18.92
C VAL A 90 -2.76 13.45 19.04
N THR A 91 -1.93 12.41 18.98
CA THR A 91 -2.33 11.03 19.24
C THR A 91 -2.91 10.90 20.66
N ARG A 92 -3.98 10.12 20.81
CA ARG A 92 -4.72 9.90 22.07
C ARG A 92 -5.25 8.47 22.21
N GLY A 93 -4.61 7.54 21.51
CA GLY A 93 -5.03 6.16 21.36
C GLY A 93 -4.81 5.66 19.95
N MET A 94 -5.30 4.45 19.70
CA MET A 94 -5.10 3.73 18.45
C MET A 94 -6.43 3.15 17.99
N TRP A 95 -6.80 3.42 16.74
CA TRP A 95 -7.92 2.74 16.08
C TRP A 95 -7.47 1.42 15.44
N GLN A 96 -6.38 1.48 14.68
CA GLN A 96 -5.72 0.35 14.03
C GLN A 96 -4.20 0.57 14.09
N ARG A 97 -3.45 -0.54 14.04
CA ARG A 97 -2.00 -0.52 13.86
C ARG A 97 -1.62 -0.02 12.47
N GLN A 98 -0.38 0.42 12.36
CA GLN A 98 0.25 0.87 11.14
C GLN A 98 1.27 -0.17 10.70
N TRP A 99 1.28 -0.53 9.41
CA TRP A 99 2.12 -1.60 8.90
C TRP A 99 3.03 -1.12 7.78
N ALA A 100 4.25 -1.65 7.75
CA ALA A 100 5.04 -1.77 6.53
C ALA A 100 4.72 -3.12 5.87
N ARG A 101 4.47 -3.10 4.57
CA ARG A 101 4.21 -4.30 3.75
C ARG A 101 5.24 -4.36 2.64
N ALA A 102 6.14 -5.33 2.71
CA ALA A 102 7.21 -5.53 1.73
C ALA A 102 6.82 -6.63 0.74
N PHE A 103 7.09 -6.35 -0.54
CA PHE A 103 6.92 -7.28 -1.64
C PHE A 103 8.24 -7.36 -2.40
N LEU A 104 8.90 -8.50 -2.31
CA LEU A 104 10.13 -8.83 -2.98
C LEU A 104 9.82 -9.68 -4.21
N VAL A 105 10.44 -9.36 -5.33
CA VAL A 105 10.37 -10.13 -6.57
C VAL A 105 11.79 -10.34 -7.10
N SER A 106 12.13 -11.58 -7.42
CA SER A 106 13.36 -11.92 -8.15
C SER A 106 13.02 -12.66 -9.43
N SER A 107 13.67 -12.27 -10.55
CA SER A 107 13.62 -13.02 -11.81
C SER A 107 14.57 -14.22 -11.82
N SER A 108 15.44 -14.34 -10.82
CA SER A 108 16.33 -15.48 -10.66
C SER A 108 15.54 -16.74 -10.30
N SER A 109 16.06 -17.91 -10.67
CA SER A 109 15.37 -19.18 -10.41
C SER A 109 15.73 -19.80 -9.05
N ASP A 110 16.89 -19.52 -8.48
CA ASP A 110 17.39 -20.25 -7.30
C ASP A 110 18.22 -19.39 -6.35
N SER A 111 18.29 -18.09 -6.60
CA SER A 111 19.05 -17.14 -5.80
C SER A 111 18.30 -15.82 -5.65
N LEU A 112 18.79 -14.96 -4.76
CA LEU A 112 18.35 -13.57 -4.64
C LEU A 112 19.47 -12.65 -5.10
N ASP A 113 19.89 -12.76 -6.37
CA ASP A 113 20.91 -11.85 -6.90
C ASP A 113 20.40 -10.39 -6.81
N PRO A 114 21.17 -9.44 -6.25
CA PRO A 114 20.76 -8.04 -6.14
C PRO A 114 20.38 -7.38 -7.47
N SER A 115 20.96 -7.82 -8.59
CA SER A 115 20.71 -7.29 -9.94
C SER A 115 19.43 -7.80 -10.58
N GLU A 116 18.89 -8.91 -10.06
CA GLU A 116 17.66 -9.57 -10.52
C GLU A 116 16.50 -9.42 -9.53
N THR A 117 16.78 -8.81 -8.37
CA THR A 117 15.84 -8.71 -7.25
C THR A 117 15.41 -7.27 -7.03
N VAL A 118 14.11 -7.05 -6.84
CA VAL A 118 13.54 -5.75 -6.47
C VAL A 118 12.62 -5.90 -5.27
N ALA A 119 12.55 -4.87 -4.42
CA ALA A 119 11.64 -4.82 -3.28
C ALA A 119 10.84 -3.52 -3.30
N VAL A 120 9.53 -3.63 -3.08
CA VAL A 120 8.63 -2.49 -2.86
C VAL A 120 8.03 -2.60 -1.47
N VAL A 121 8.19 -1.56 -0.67
CA VAL A 121 7.61 -1.47 0.67
C VAL A 121 6.55 -0.37 0.70
N VAL A 122 5.33 -0.72 1.08
CA VAL A 122 4.22 0.22 1.31
C VAL A 122 4.04 0.40 2.81
N VAL A 123 4.23 1.63 3.29
CA VAL A 123 4.21 1.99 4.70
C VAL A 123 2.95 2.79 5.05
N ASP A 124 2.25 2.40 6.11
CA ASP A 124 1.12 3.15 6.66
C ASP A 124 1.60 4.41 7.42
N ALA A 125 2.10 5.39 6.67
CA ALA A 125 2.61 6.68 7.17
C ALA A 125 2.13 7.85 6.30
N CYS A 126 2.37 9.09 6.76
CA CYS A 126 2.05 10.28 5.98
C CYS A 126 3.00 10.46 4.78
N MET A 127 4.28 10.18 4.94
CA MET A 127 5.25 10.19 3.84
C MET A 127 6.46 9.36 4.23
N CYS A 128 7.27 8.98 3.25
CA CYS A 128 8.61 8.45 3.49
C CYS A 128 9.62 9.58 3.29
N PHE A 129 10.36 9.93 4.33
CA PHE A 129 11.48 10.85 4.20
C PHE A 129 12.73 10.12 3.70
N PRO A 130 13.70 10.83 3.07
CA PRO A 130 14.86 10.20 2.46
C PRO A 130 15.70 9.32 3.41
N ASN A 131 15.71 9.66 4.70
CA ASN A 131 16.45 8.92 5.73
C ASN A 131 15.85 7.55 6.06
N LEU A 132 14.55 7.32 5.82
CA LEU A 132 13.88 6.09 6.25
C LEU A 132 14.43 4.85 5.55
N LYS A 133 14.53 4.88 4.21
CA LYS A 133 15.03 3.74 3.42
C LYS A 133 16.45 3.37 3.83
N THR A 134 17.35 4.35 3.89
CA THR A 134 18.76 4.12 4.27
C THR A 134 18.89 3.58 5.69
N ALA A 135 18.11 4.11 6.63
CA ALA A 135 18.14 3.65 8.02
C ALA A 135 17.59 2.21 8.14
N ALA A 136 16.51 1.88 7.43
CA ALA A 136 15.94 0.53 7.44
C ALA A 136 16.87 -0.51 6.82
N LEU A 137 17.51 -0.21 5.67
CA LEU A 137 18.50 -1.11 5.08
C LEU A 137 19.72 -1.31 5.99
N ARG A 138 20.16 -0.26 6.69
CA ARG A 138 21.23 -0.39 7.70
C ARG A 138 20.79 -1.21 8.91
N ALA A 139 19.54 -1.10 9.34
CA ALA A 139 19.00 -1.91 10.43
C ALA A 139 18.93 -3.38 10.02
N LEU A 140 18.45 -3.67 8.81
CA LEU A 140 18.45 -5.01 8.21
C LEU A 140 19.86 -5.60 8.09
N ALA A 141 20.85 -4.81 7.67
CA ALA A 141 22.24 -5.27 7.58
C ALA A 141 22.84 -5.68 8.94
N LYS A 142 22.31 -5.18 10.07
CA LYS A 142 22.75 -5.62 11.41
C LYS A 142 22.30 -7.05 11.71
N THR A 143 21.19 -7.51 11.15
CA THR A 143 20.65 -8.87 11.37
C THR A 143 21.15 -9.84 10.29
N ARG A 144 21.15 -9.43 9.02
CA ARG A 144 21.49 -10.29 7.86
C ARG A 144 22.95 -10.19 7.39
N GLY A 145 23.71 -9.23 7.92
CA GLY A 145 25.04 -8.89 7.41
C GLY A 145 24.97 -7.98 6.19
N ILE A 146 26.07 -7.26 5.90
CA ILE A 146 26.11 -6.23 4.85
C ILE A 146 25.93 -6.75 3.42
N ASP A 147 26.11 -8.06 3.21
CA ASP A 147 26.05 -8.71 1.90
C ASP A 147 24.64 -9.21 1.55
N HIS A 148 23.61 -8.82 2.32
CA HIS A 148 22.22 -9.15 2.02
C HIS A 148 21.80 -8.53 0.66
N PRO A 149 20.83 -9.13 -0.06
CA PRO A 149 20.62 -8.83 -1.48
C PRO A 149 19.86 -7.52 -1.76
N LEU A 150 19.43 -6.82 -0.71
CA LEU A 150 18.64 -5.59 -0.83
C LEU A 150 19.55 -4.39 -0.72
N THR A 151 19.42 -3.47 -1.67
CA THR A 151 20.25 -2.28 -1.80
C THR A 151 19.38 -1.05 -1.97
N GLU A 152 20.01 0.13 -1.82
CA GLU A 152 19.36 1.41 -2.12
C GLU A 152 18.81 1.49 -3.55
N ALA A 153 19.44 0.79 -4.50
CA ALA A 153 19.09 0.84 -5.91
C ALA A 153 17.89 -0.03 -6.26
N ASN A 154 17.71 -1.17 -5.58
CA ASN A 154 16.66 -2.13 -5.88
C ASN A 154 15.48 -2.11 -4.87
N THR A 155 15.57 -1.26 -3.83
CA THR A 155 14.52 -1.11 -2.82
C THR A 155 13.79 0.23 -2.98
N CYS A 156 12.48 0.16 -3.14
CA CYS A 156 11.56 1.30 -3.13
C CYS A 156 10.74 1.28 -1.83
N VAL A 157 10.67 2.41 -1.15
CA VAL A 157 9.83 2.59 0.05
C VAL A 157 8.88 3.76 -0.19
N CYS A 158 7.58 3.51 -0.13
CA CYS A 158 6.54 4.51 -0.33
C CYS A 158 5.51 4.47 0.81
N ALA A 159 4.77 5.57 0.96
CA ALA A 159 3.77 5.71 2.01
C ALA A 159 2.36 5.77 1.44
N THR A 160 1.38 5.30 2.21
CA THR A 160 -0.06 5.43 1.86
C THR A 160 -0.59 6.86 1.94
N HIS A 161 0.19 7.78 2.52
CA HIS A 161 -0.18 9.16 2.77
C HIS A 161 -1.34 9.32 3.77
N THR A 162 -1.38 8.46 4.80
CA THR A 162 -2.33 8.62 5.91
C THR A 162 -1.97 9.84 6.77
N HIS A 163 -2.97 10.67 7.09
CA HIS A 163 -2.82 11.79 8.04
C HIS A 163 -3.19 11.38 9.48
N ALA A 164 -3.35 10.07 9.71
CA ALA A 164 -3.74 9.46 10.97
C ALA A 164 -2.57 8.73 11.68
N ALA A 165 -1.36 9.30 11.58
CA ALA A 165 -0.10 8.71 12.05
C ALA A 165 0.68 9.70 12.94
N PRO A 166 1.43 9.24 13.97
CA PRO A 166 2.35 10.10 14.70
C PRO A 166 3.45 10.64 13.76
N GLY A 167 3.85 11.89 13.97
CA GLY A 167 4.91 12.55 13.20
C GLY A 167 6.25 12.63 13.95
N GLY A 168 7.05 13.65 13.63
CA GLY A 168 8.36 13.87 14.28
C GLY A 168 9.51 13.03 13.72
N PHE A 169 9.28 12.30 12.63
CA PHE A 169 10.27 11.39 12.03
C PHE A 169 10.99 11.97 10.79
N ALA A 170 10.80 13.26 10.51
CA ALA A 170 11.46 13.93 9.40
C ALA A 170 12.90 14.34 9.75
N PRO A 171 13.84 14.29 8.78
CA PRO A 171 15.20 14.76 8.97
C PRO A 171 15.30 16.30 8.90
N PHE A 172 14.29 16.98 8.33
CA PHE A 172 14.26 18.43 8.20
C PHE A 172 13.28 19.03 9.22
N GLY A 173 13.76 20.02 10.00
CA GLY A 173 12.99 20.62 11.09
C GLY A 173 11.63 21.21 10.69
N LEU A 174 11.50 21.72 9.45
CA LEU A 174 10.25 22.28 8.93
C LEU A 174 9.06 21.33 9.08
N TYR A 175 9.26 20.03 8.81
CA TYR A 175 8.19 19.04 8.88
C TYR A 175 7.82 18.64 10.32
N ASN A 176 8.68 18.93 11.28
CA ASN A 176 8.51 18.58 12.69
C ASN A 176 7.97 19.74 13.55
N VAL A 177 7.72 20.93 12.96
CA VAL A 177 7.25 22.11 13.70
C VAL A 177 5.94 21.82 14.45
N THR A 178 5.02 21.11 13.80
CA THR A 178 3.69 20.81 14.39
C THR A 178 3.68 19.57 15.28
N THR A 179 4.81 18.86 15.37
CA THR A 179 5.01 17.72 16.27
C THR A 179 5.81 18.07 17.52
N GLY A 180 6.17 19.35 17.70
CA GLY A 180 7.00 19.79 18.83
C GLY A 180 8.48 19.45 18.68
N GLY A 181 8.93 19.11 17.46
CA GLY A 181 10.30 18.67 17.19
C GLY A 181 10.38 17.20 16.78
N ALA A 182 11.61 16.68 16.76
CA ALA A 182 11.88 15.30 16.41
C ALA A 182 11.40 14.35 17.51
N VAL A 183 10.81 13.23 17.10
CA VAL A 183 10.30 12.17 17.97
C VAL A 183 11.02 10.89 17.56
N SER A 184 12.15 10.59 18.19
CA SER A 184 13.00 9.44 17.83
C SER A 184 12.21 8.13 17.86
N VAL A 185 11.37 7.92 18.87
CA VAL A 185 10.54 6.71 19.00
C VAL A 185 9.62 6.49 17.78
N ALA A 186 9.12 7.56 17.15
CA ALA A 186 8.32 7.44 15.94
C ALA A 186 9.18 7.07 14.72
N PHE A 187 10.40 7.61 14.64
CA PHE A 187 11.34 7.27 13.58
C PHE A 187 11.90 5.84 13.74
N ASP A 188 12.26 5.45 14.95
CA ASP A 188 12.81 4.14 15.29
C ASP A 188 11.77 3.05 14.99
N ALA A 189 10.51 3.23 15.40
CA ALA A 189 9.42 2.32 15.06
C ALA A 189 9.22 2.17 13.54
N ALA A 190 9.34 3.26 12.78
CA ALA A 190 9.25 3.20 11.31
C ALA A 190 10.45 2.46 10.69
N VAL A 191 11.66 2.69 11.20
CA VAL A 191 12.89 2.04 10.73
C VAL A 191 12.84 0.54 11.03
N GLU A 192 12.52 0.17 12.26
CA GLU A 192 12.43 -1.21 12.73
C GLU A 192 11.34 -1.96 11.97
N GLY A 193 10.11 -1.43 11.89
CA GLY A 193 9.03 -2.10 11.17
C GLY A 193 9.26 -2.24 9.67
N VAL A 194 9.94 -1.28 9.02
CA VAL A 194 10.34 -1.44 7.61
C VAL A 194 11.43 -2.50 7.46
N ALA A 195 12.42 -2.52 8.36
CA ALA A 195 13.47 -3.53 8.34
C ALA A 195 12.89 -4.94 8.59
N GLU A 196 11.98 -5.10 9.56
CA GLU A 196 11.26 -6.34 9.83
C GLU A 196 10.44 -6.81 8.63
N ALA A 197 9.73 -5.90 7.95
CA ALA A 197 8.98 -6.25 6.76
C ALA A 197 9.89 -6.78 5.64
N LEU A 198 11.04 -6.15 5.42
CA LEU A 198 12.04 -6.61 4.44
C LEU A 198 12.66 -7.94 4.84
N ASP A 199 12.96 -8.12 6.13
CA ASP A 199 13.53 -9.36 6.68
C ASP A 199 12.57 -10.53 6.48
N ALA A 200 11.30 -10.35 6.83
CA ALA A 200 10.26 -11.35 6.62
C ALA A 200 10.04 -11.67 5.13
N ALA A 201 10.13 -10.67 4.25
CA ALA A 201 10.03 -10.89 2.81
C ALA A 201 11.23 -11.68 2.27
N LEU A 202 12.43 -11.46 2.80
CA LEU A 202 13.61 -12.25 2.46
C LEU A 202 13.46 -13.70 2.91
N ASP A 203 12.99 -13.94 4.14
CA ASP A 203 12.73 -15.30 4.63
C ASP A 203 11.69 -16.03 3.78
N ASP A 204 10.56 -15.39 3.47
CA ASP A 204 9.51 -15.98 2.63
C ASP A 204 10.04 -16.33 1.22
N ALA A 205 10.88 -15.46 0.65
CA ALA A 205 11.55 -15.71 -0.64
C ALA A 205 12.57 -16.86 -0.57
N THR A 206 13.37 -16.92 0.50
CA THR A 206 14.32 -18.02 0.74
C THR A 206 13.59 -19.36 0.92
N ASP A 207 12.48 -19.36 1.64
CA ASP A 207 11.63 -20.54 1.79
C ASP A 207 11.01 -20.96 0.45
N ALA A 208 10.60 -20.00 -0.39
CA ALA A 208 10.13 -20.29 -1.75
C ALA A 208 11.22 -20.93 -2.62
N ILE A 209 12.47 -20.48 -2.51
CA ILE A 209 13.63 -21.13 -3.17
C ILE A 209 13.77 -22.58 -2.68
N GLY A 210 13.80 -22.79 -1.36
CA GLY A 210 13.97 -24.11 -0.75
C GLY A 210 12.86 -25.09 -1.16
N ARG A 211 11.62 -24.61 -1.25
CA ARG A 211 10.47 -25.39 -1.71
C ARG A 211 10.33 -25.51 -3.23
N ARG A 212 11.24 -24.90 -4.01
CA ARG A 212 11.14 -24.80 -5.47
C ARG A 212 9.79 -24.21 -5.94
N SER A 213 9.24 -23.32 -5.12
CA SER A 213 7.97 -22.64 -5.37
C SER A 213 8.19 -21.44 -6.28
N ARG A 214 7.28 -21.23 -7.22
CA ARG A 214 7.38 -20.15 -8.21
C ARG A 214 6.04 -19.44 -8.37
N CYS A 215 6.13 -18.15 -8.58
CA CYS A 215 4.98 -17.26 -8.62
C CYS A 215 4.83 -16.67 -10.02
N ALA A 216 3.61 -16.72 -10.55
CA ALA A 216 3.24 -15.95 -11.72
C ALA A 216 2.82 -14.54 -11.30
N LEU A 217 3.38 -13.56 -12.00
CA LEU A 217 2.99 -12.16 -11.85
C LEU A 217 1.96 -11.79 -12.92
N SER A 218 0.90 -11.11 -12.52
CA SER A 218 -0.07 -10.56 -13.47
C SER A 218 -0.44 -9.12 -13.12
N LEU A 219 -0.47 -8.27 -14.14
CA LEU A 219 -0.83 -6.86 -14.00
C LEU A 219 -2.26 -6.65 -14.52
N THR A 220 -3.12 -6.09 -13.69
CA THR A 220 -4.49 -5.75 -14.07
C THR A 220 -4.71 -4.27 -13.91
N ARG A 221 -5.43 -3.66 -14.86
CA ARG A 221 -5.99 -2.31 -14.70
C ARG A 221 -7.51 -2.36 -14.64
N ALA A 222 -8.09 -1.50 -13.80
CA ALA A 222 -9.52 -1.31 -13.67
C ALA A 222 -9.84 0.18 -13.45
N THR A 223 -11.10 0.56 -13.70
CA THR A 223 -11.60 1.90 -13.40
C THR A 223 -12.23 1.93 -12.01
N LEU A 224 -11.75 2.82 -11.14
CA LEU A 224 -12.32 3.10 -9.82
C LEU A 224 -13.02 4.46 -9.82
N ALA A 225 -14.24 4.49 -10.32
CA ALA A 225 -15.00 5.72 -10.47
C ALA A 225 -15.59 6.23 -9.14
N GLY A 226 -15.54 7.55 -8.92
CA GLY A 226 -16.18 8.21 -7.79
C GLY A 226 -15.48 8.06 -6.44
N ALA A 227 -14.24 7.56 -6.41
CA ALA A 227 -13.43 7.46 -5.19
C ALA A 227 -12.61 8.72 -4.89
N ALA A 228 -12.45 9.62 -5.87
CA ALA A 228 -11.64 10.83 -5.75
C ALA A 228 -12.29 12.03 -6.45
N VAL A 229 -11.88 13.22 -6.05
CA VAL A 229 -12.18 14.49 -6.72
C VAL A 229 -10.92 15.33 -6.79
N ASN A 230 -10.78 16.12 -7.84
CA ASN A 230 -9.66 17.05 -7.95
C ASN A 230 -9.95 18.31 -7.11
N ARG A 231 -9.17 18.49 -6.03
CA ARG A 231 -9.30 19.63 -5.11
C ARG A 231 -8.76 20.97 -5.67
N SER A 232 -8.31 21.02 -6.92
CA SER A 232 -7.62 22.19 -7.51
C SER A 232 -7.88 22.35 -9.01
N MET A 233 -9.14 22.24 -9.42
CA MET A 233 -9.58 22.34 -10.83
C MET A 233 -9.08 23.58 -11.58
N HIS A 234 -9.02 24.74 -10.92
CA HIS A 234 -8.52 25.96 -11.57
C HIS A 234 -7.06 25.80 -12.01
N ALA A 235 -6.21 25.15 -11.21
CA ALA A 235 -4.83 24.90 -11.59
C ALA A 235 -4.74 23.87 -12.70
N TYR A 236 -5.52 22.78 -12.61
CA TYR A 236 -5.56 21.73 -13.64
C TYR A 236 -5.92 22.27 -15.04
N ARG A 237 -6.92 23.14 -15.12
CA ARG A 237 -7.37 23.74 -16.38
C ARG A 237 -6.34 24.65 -17.06
N ARG A 238 -5.25 25.01 -16.37
CA ARG A 238 -4.13 25.77 -16.95
C ARG A 238 -3.11 24.89 -17.69
N ASN A 239 -3.17 23.57 -17.53
CA ASN A 239 -2.32 22.64 -18.31
C ASN A 239 -2.73 22.70 -19.80
N PRO A 240 -1.83 22.38 -20.75
CA PRO A 240 -2.19 22.27 -22.17
C PRO A 240 -3.37 21.34 -22.43
N ALA A 241 -4.19 21.66 -23.43
CA ALA A 241 -5.40 20.88 -23.72
C ALA A 241 -5.10 19.41 -24.09
N SER A 242 -3.98 19.15 -24.77
CA SER A 242 -3.54 17.79 -25.10
C SER A 242 -3.23 16.96 -23.85
N GLU A 243 -2.52 17.53 -22.87
CA GLU A 243 -2.18 16.83 -21.63
C GLU A 243 -3.43 16.56 -20.77
N ARG A 244 -4.38 17.50 -20.72
CA ARG A 244 -5.64 17.28 -20.03
C ARG A 244 -6.45 16.16 -20.67
N ALA A 245 -6.48 16.10 -22.01
CA ALA A 245 -7.19 15.03 -22.72
C ALA A 245 -6.63 13.65 -22.40
N GLU A 246 -5.33 13.51 -22.12
CA GLU A 246 -4.74 12.24 -21.67
C GLU A 246 -5.29 11.83 -20.31
N VAL A 247 -5.23 12.71 -19.31
CA VAL A 247 -5.72 12.41 -17.95
C VAL A 247 -7.24 12.22 -17.93
N ASP A 248 -8.00 13.09 -18.60
CA ASP A 248 -9.47 13.03 -18.65
C ASP A 248 -9.97 11.76 -19.35
N SER A 249 -9.13 11.10 -20.16
CA SER A 249 -9.46 9.81 -20.79
C SER A 249 -9.29 8.60 -19.86
N LEU A 250 -8.67 8.77 -18.68
CA LEU A 250 -8.37 7.68 -17.75
C LEU A 250 -9.57 7.35 -16.87
N GLY A 251 -10.32 6.31 -17.26
CA GLY A 251 -11.38 5.72 -16.45
C GLY A 251 -12.78 6.07 -16.93
N SER A 252 -13.59 6.74 -16.10
CA SER A 252 -14.98 7.07 -16.46
C SER A 252 -15.13 8.36 -17.27
N GLY A 253 -14.04 9.09 -17.51
CA GLY A 253 -14.06 10.38 -18.21
C GLY A 253 -14.13 11.59 -17.28
N MET A 254 -13.79 11.44 -15.99
CA MET A 254 -13.89 12.51 -15.01
C MET A 254 -12.75 13.53 -15.20
N GLU A 255 -13.13 14.80 -15.41
CA GLU A 255 -12.16 15.87 -15.62
C GLU A 255 -11.18 15.99 -14.43
N GLY A 256 -9.88 15.89 -14.72
CA GLY A 256 -8.80 16.10 -13.76
C GLY A 256 -8.62 15.00 -12.72
N VAL A 257 -9.17 13.81 -12.93
CA VAL A 257 -8.99 12.65 -12.04
C VAL A 257 -8.53 11.45 -12.84
N ASP A 258 -7.38 10.88 -12.49
CA ASP A 258 -7.00 9.54 -12.95
C ASP A 258 -7.74 8.49 -12.11
N GLU A 259 -8.72 7.83 -12.72
CA GLU A 259 -9.49 6.77 -12.07
C GLU A 259 -8.92 5.37 -12.36
N THR A 260 -7.67 5.28 -12.84
CA THR A 260 -7.00 4.01 -13.11
C THR A 260 -6.48 3.38 -11.83
N LEU A 261 -7.07 2.24 -11.44
CA LEU A 261 -6.51 1.35 -10.44
C LEU A 261 -5.63 0.30 -11.14
N THR A 262 -4.36 0.22 -10.76
CA THR A 262 -3.44 -0.83 -11.22
C THR A 262 -3.13 -1.81 -10.09
N VAL A 263 -3.31 -3.10 -10.34
CA VAL A 263 -3.09 -4.19 -9.38
C VAL A 263 -2.04 -5.14 -9.95
N LEU A 264 -0.96 -5.34 -9.20
CA LEU A 264 -0.03 -6.45 -9.43
C LEU A 264 -0.46 -7.61 -8.54
N ARG A 265 -0.87 -8.72 -9.15
CA ARG A 265 -1.21 -9.96 -8.46
C ARG A 265 -0.03 -10.91 -8.54
N MET A 266 0.33 -11.46 -7.38
CA MET A 266 1.27 -12.55 -7.18
C MET A 266 0.44 -13.79 -6.88
N GLY A 267 0.52 -14.84 -7.71
CA GLY A 267 -0.23 -16.08 -7.48
C GLY A 267 0.37 -17.27 -8.23
N ASP A 268 -0.16 -18.46 -7.96
CA ASP A 268 0.39 -19.69 -8.51
C ASP A 268 0.25 -19.75 -10.04
N GLY A 269 1.27 -20.27 -10.71
CA GLY A 269 1.36 -20.38 -12.18
C GLY A 269 0.34 -21.32 -12.83
N HIS A 270 -0.55 -21.95 -12.06
CA HIS A 270 -1.65 -22.75 -12.58
C HIS A 270 -2.96 -21.99 -12.51
N GLY A 271 -3.56 -21.76 -13.69
CA GLY A 271 -4.85 -21.10 -13.89
C GLY A 271 -6.04 -21.85 -13.27
N GLY A 272 -6.10 -21.90 -11.95
CA GLY A 272 -7.35 -22.04 -11.23
C GLY A 272 -8.08 -20.70 -11.28
N ALA A 273 -9.20 -20.66 -11.99
CA ALA A 273 -10.18 -19.63 -11.73
C ALA A 273 -10.61 -19.79 -10.27
N ASP A 274 -10.13 -18.90 -9.39
CA ASP A 274 -10.82 -18.63 -8.15
C ASP A 274 -12.15 -18.00 -8.53
N GLY A 275 -13.12 -18.88 -8.80
CA GLY A 275 -14.52 -18.54 -8.78
C GLY A 275 -14.80 -17.95 -7.42
N GLY A 276 -14.87 -16.61 -7.37
CA GLY A 276 -15.56 -15.91 -6.31
C GLY A 276 -16.97 -16.48 -6.23
N ALA A 277 -17.15 -17.46 -5.37
CA ALA A 277 -18.45 -17.90 -4.93
C ALA A 277 -18.98 -16.81 -3.98
N GLU A 278 -19.46 -15.71 -4.55
CA GLU A 278 -20.60 -15.00 -3.98
C GLU A 278 -21.81 -15.94 -4.08
N GLY A 279 -21.80 -16.99 -3.26
CA GLY A 279 -22.93 -17.85 -3.00
C GLY A 279 -23.74 -17.25 -1.87
N ALA A 280 -24.59 -16.28 -2.18
CA ALA A 280 -25.71 -15.96 -1.33
C ALA A 280 -26.67 -17.16 -1.31
N HIS A 281 -26.41 -18.13 -0.42
CA HIS A 281 -27.41 -19.13 -0.06
C HIS A 281 -28.38 -18.47 0.93
N GLY A 282 -29.38 -17.80 0.36
CA GLY A 282 -30.67 -17.62 1.02
C GLY A 282 -31.32 -18.99 1.15
N GLY A 283 -31.19 -19.61 2.33
CA GLY A 283 -32.00 -20.74 2.72
C GLY A 283 -33.43 -20.26 2.95
N ALA A 284 -34.27 -20.39 1.93
CA ALA A 284 -35.67 -20.69 2.14
C ALA A 284 -35.73 -22.18 2.49
N ASP A 285 -36.23 -22.51 3.67
CA ASP A 285 -36.98 -23.73 3.88
C ASP A 285 -37.99 -23.45 5.00
N GLY A 286 -39.26 -23.57 4.62
CA GLY A 286 -40.37 -23.67 5.54
C GLY A 286 -40.50 -25.10 6.05
N GLY A 287 -40.86 -25.20 7.32
CA GLY A 287 -41.26 -26.38 8.07
C GLY A 287 -41.75 -25.91 9.43
#